data_AF-A0A7Y2I2T7-F1
#
_entry.id   AF-A0A7Y2I2T7-F1
#
_cell.length_a   1.000
_cell.length_b   1.000
_cell.length_c   1.000
_cell.angle_alpha   90.00
_cell.angle_beta   90.00
_cell.angle_gamma   90.00
#
_symmetry.space_group_name_H-M   'P 1'
#
loop_
_entity.id
_entity.type
_entity.pdbx_description
1 polymer ?
#
loop_
_entity_poly.entity_id
_entity_poly.type
_entity_poly.pdbx_seq_one_letter_code
_entity_poly.pdbx_strand_id
1 'polypeptide(L)'
;EKALVENLKTLFLILAGSGVQKYMDKIADEQEVLMAAADIAIQIFALESAVLRAEKVLPTYSERRRELLTATVKIFAFRAAEAAGTAARRGAFFIEEGDTLTMILSGVRRFTKYDATGLLAAKRLVANGACEDEKYIFS
;
A
#
# COMPACT_ATOMS: atom_id res chain seq x y z
N GLU A 1 1.02 3.67 -10.07
CA GLU A 1 0.09 3.50 -8.94
C GLU A 1 -0.97 2.43 -9.14
N LYS A 2 -1.78 2.44 -10.20
CA LYS A 2 -2.75 1.34 -10.45
C LYS A 2 -2.11 -0.06 -10.43
N ALA A 3 -0.94 -0.22 -11.06
CA ALA A 3 -0.20 -1.48 -11.01
C ALA A 3 0.20 -1.93 -9.60
N LEU A 4 0.53 -0.97 -8.71
CA LEU A 4 0.84 -1.27 -7.32
C LEU A 4 -0.42 -1.73 -6.57
N VAL A 5 -1.57 -1.07 -6.79
CA VAL A 5 -2.86 -1.48 -6.21
C VAL A 5 -3.18 -2.93 -6.56
N GLU A 6 -3.06 -3.31 -7.84
CA GLU A 6 -3.29 -4.69 -8.28
C GLU A 6 -2.31 -5.70 -7.66
N ASN A 7 -1.04 -5.30 -7.52
CA ASN A 7 -0.06 -6.13 -6.82
C ASN A 7 -0.42 -6.30 -5.33
N LEU A 8 -0.85 -5.25 -4.65
CA LEU A 8 -1.25 -5.34 -3.23
C LEU A 8 -2.51 -6.20 -3.05
N LYS A 9 -3.48 -6.13 -3.97
CA LYS A 9 -4.64 -7.05 -3.98
C LYS A 9 -4.19 -8.51 -4.15
N THR A 10 -3.24 -8.75 -5.06
CA THR A 10 -2.64 -10.08 -5.24
C THR A 10 -1.95 -10.56 -3.96
N LEU A 11 -1.20 -9.68 -3.29
CA LEU A 11 -0.55 -9.96 -2.01
C LEU A 11 -1.55 -10.34 -0.91
N PHE A 12 -2.65 -9.59 -0.80
CA PHE A 12 -3.73 -9.88 0.14
C PHE A 12 -4.31 -11.28 -0.12
N LEU A 13 -4.60 -11.62 -1.38
CA LEU A 13 -5.15 -12.93 -1.74
C LEU A 13 -4.18 -14.08 -1.43
N ILE A 14 -2.87 -13.89 -1.64
CA ILE A 14 -1.86 -14.89 -1.27
C ILE A 14 -1.86 -15.14 0.24
N LEU A 15 -1.83 -14.07 1.04
CA LEU A 15 -1.79 -14.19 2.50
C LEU A 15 -3.09 -14.79 3.05
N ALA A 16 -4.24 -14.22 2.66
CA ALA A 16 -5.54 -14.68 3.12
C ALA A 16 -5.82 -16.12 2.65
N GLY A 17 -5.45 -16.46 1.42
CA GLY A 17 -5.56 -17.82 0.88
C GLY A 17 -4.73 -18.83 1.66
N SER A 18 -3.48 -18.51 1.99
CA SER A 18 -2.63 -19.36 2.84
C SER A 18 -3.21 -19.51 4.25
N GLY A 19 -3.70 -18.42 4.86
CA GLY A 19 -4.36 -18.48 6.17
C GLY A 19 -5.60 -19.39 6.16
N VAL A 20 -6.47 -19.24 5.16
CA VAL A 20 -7.67 -20.08 5.05
C VAL A 20 -7.31 -21.54 4.78
N GLN A 21 -6.33 -21.81 3.93
CA GLN A 21 -5.88 -23.20 3.66
C GLN A 21 -5.33 -23.90 4.90
N LYS A 22 -4.64 -23.16 5.78
CA LYS A 22 -4.06 -23.73 7.00
C LYS A 22 -5.06 -23.91 8.13
N TYR A 23 -5.84 -22.86 8.42
CA TYR A 23 -6.71 -22.83 9.59
C TYR A 23 -8.16 -23.22 9.28
N MET A 24 -8.57 -23.19 8.01
CA MET A 24 -9.92 -23.49 7.55
C MET A 24 -10.95 -22.69 8.34
N ASP A 25 -12.01 -23.33 8.84
CA ASP A 25 -13.08 -22.68 9.60
C ASP A 25 -12.60 -22.06 10.92
N LYS A 26 -11.41 -22.45 11.42
CA LYS A 26 -10.82 -21.91 12.65
C LYS A 26 -10.06 -20.60 12.45
N ILE A 27 -9.92 -20.10 11.22
CA ILE A 27 -9.21 -18.83 10.97
C ILE A 27 -9.83 -17.65 11.73
N ALA A 28 -11.13 -17.74 12.07
CA ALA A 28 -11.82 -16.75 12.89
C ALA A 28 -11.19 -16.57 14.29
N ASP A 29 -10.52 -17.60 14.81
CA ASP A 29 -9.85 -17.56 16.11
C ASP A 29 -8.42 -16.98 16.02
N GLU A 30 -7.83 -16.96 14.81
CA GLU A 30 -6.47 -16.49 14.54
C GLU A 30 -6.43 -14.96 14.31
N GLN A 31 -6.72 -14.21 15.37
CA GLN A 31 -6.90 -12.75 15.30
C GLN A 31 -5.67 -12.03 14.74
N GLU A 32 -4.46 -12.46 15.06
CA GLU A 32 -3.21 -11.85 14.57
C GLU A 32 -3.03 -12.02 13.06
N VAL A 33 -3.48 -13.16 12.51
CA VAL A 33 -3.51 -13.42 11.07
C VAL A 33 -4.55 -12.51 10.40
N LEU A 34 -5.75 -12.43 10.99
CA LEU A 34 -6.81 -11.56 10.49
C LEU A 34 -6.41 -10.08 10.52
N MET A 35 -5.74 -9.62 11.59
CA MET A 35 -5.21 -8.27 11.70
C MET A 35 -4.15 -7.98 10.62
N ALA A 36 -3.25 -8.92 10.35
CA ALA A 36 -2.28 -8.77 9.27
C ALA A 36 -2.95 -8.64 7.89
N ALA A 37 -4.00 -9.43 7.62
CA ALA A 37 -4.77 -9.32 6.38
C ALA A 37 -5.55 -8.00 6.31
N ALA A 38 -6.16 -7.57 7.42
CA ALA A 38 -6.91 -6.32 7.53
C ALA A 38 -6.01 -5.10 7.28
N ASP A 39 -4.79 -5.08 7.84
CA ASP A 39 -3.81 -4.03 7.61
C ASP A 39 -3.50 -3.86 6.11
N ILE A 40 -3.36 -4.97 5.36
CA ILE A 40 -3.14 -4.92 3.90
C ILE A 40 -4.39 -4.38 3.20
N ALA A 41 -5.58 -4.85 3.56
CA ALA A 41 -6.84 -4.39 2.98
C ALA A 41 -7.06 -2.88 3.18
N ILE A 42 -6.72 -2.35 4.35
CA ILE A 42 -6.76 -0.91 4.66
C ILE A 42 -5.84 -0.13 3.73
N GLN A 43 -4.60 -0.60 3.52
CA GLN A 43 -3.67 0.06 2.59
C GLN A 43 -4.16 0.02 1.15
N ILE A 44 -4.73 -1.11 0.69
CA ILE A 44 -5.32 -1.24 -0.65
C ILE A 44 -6.43 -0.21 -0.83
N PHE A 45 -7.42 -0.20 0.07
CA PHE A 45 -8.57 0.70 -0.02
C PHE A 45 -8.15 2.16 -0.03
N ALA A 46 -7.26 2.54 0.89
CA ALA A 46 -6.82 3.92 1.01
C ALA A 46 -6.03 4.35 -0.24
N LEU A 47 -5.09 3.51 -0.72
CA LEU A 47 -4.30 3.79 -1.93
C LEU A 47 -5.16 3.88 -3.18
N GLU A 48 -6.05 2.91 -3.40
CA GLU A 48 -6.96 2.90 -4.55
C GLU A 48 -7.86 4.14 -4.56
N SER A 49 -8.42 4.49 -3.40
CA SER A 49 -9.23 5.71 -3.25
C SER A 49 -8.45 6.97 -3.63
N ALA A 50 -7.20 7.08 -3.17
CA ALA A 50 -6.33 8.23 -3.47
C ALA A 50 -5.99 8.29 -4.98
N VAL A 51 -5.67 7.15 -5.60
CA VAL A 51 -5.34 7.06 -7.02
C VAL A 51 -6.53 7.42 -7.90
N LEU A 52 -7.71 6.86 -7.62
CA LEU A 52 -8.93 7.15 -8.38
C LEU A 52 -9.38 8.60 -8.21
N ARG A 53 -9.26 9.15 -6.99
CA ARG A 53 -9.52 10.58 -6.77
C ARG A 53 -8.56 11.44 -7.57
N ALA A 54 -7.26 11.12 -7.57
CA ALA A 54 -6.26 11.88 -8.29
C ALA A 54 -6.52 11.86 -9.79
N GLU A 55 -6.79 10.69 -10.37
CA GLU A 55 -7.17 10.54 -11.78
C GLU A 55 -8.37 11.41 -12.16
N LYS A 56 -9.40 11.45 -11.30
CA LYS A 56 -10.59 12.25 -11.53
C LYS A 56 -10.32 13.76 -11.55
N VAL A 57 -9.49 14.27 -10.64
CA VAL A 57 -9.32 15.73 -10.44
C VAL A 57 -8.14 16.32 -11.20
N LEU A 58 -7.12 15.53 -11.53
CA LEU A 58 -5.91 15.98 -12.23
C LEU A 58 -6.22 16.82 -13.48
N PRO A 59 -7.15 16.43 -14.37
CA PRO A 59 -7.47 17.22 -15.56
C PRO A 59 -7.97 18.64 -15.24
N THR A 60 -8.64 18.82 -14.10
CA THR A 60 -9.23 20.08 -13.67
C THR A 60 -8.27 21.00 -12.91
N TYR A 61 -7.10 20.49 -12.49
CA TYR A 61 -6.14 21.22 -11.67
C TYR A 61 -5.19 22.07 -12.50
N SER A 62 -4.73 23.18 -11.92
CA SER A 62 -3.59 23.94 -12.42
C SER A 62 -2.30 23.11 -12.36
N GLU A 63 -1.27 23.52 -13.11
CA GLU A 63 0.02 22.82 -13.17
C GLU A 63 0.63 22.61 -11.77
N ARG A 64 0.76 23.68 -10.96
CA ARG A 64 1.22 23.59 -9.56
C ARG A 64 0.44 22.54 -8.75
N ARG A 65 -0.89 22.54 -8.87
CA ARG A 65 -1.73 21.57 -8.13
C ARG A 65 -1.57 20.14 -8.65
N ARG A 66 -1.35 19.95 -9.96
CA ARG A 66 -1.08 18.62 -10.54
C ARG A 66 0.24 18.06 -10.04
N GLU A 67 1.30 18.87 -9.98
CA GLU A 67 2.60 18.46 -9.46
C GLU A 67 2.51 18.05 -7.98
N LEU A 68 1.90 18.89 -7.15
CA LEU A 68 1.69 18.61 -5.73
C LEU A 68 0.87 17.34 -5.50
N LEU A 69 -0.20 17.13 -6.27
CA LEU A 69 -1.03 15.93 -6.17
C LEU A 69 -0.27 14.68 -6.60
N THR A 70 0.45 14.74 -7.71
CA THR A 70 1.26 13.62 -8.21
C THR A 70 2.34 13.23 -7.20
N ALA A 71 3.04 14.21 -6.63
CA ALA A 71 4.02 13.99 -5.57
C ALA A 71 3.38 13.39 -4.31
N THR A 72 2.20 13.88 -3.92
CA THR A 72 1.48 13.35 -2.75
C THR A 72 1.09 11.89 -2.93
N VAL A 73 0.50 11.55 -4.09
CA VAL A 73 0.10 10.16 -4.39
C VAL A 73 1.32 9.25 -4.42
N LYS A 74 2.45 9.69 -4.99
CA LYS A 74 3.72 8.93 -4.99
C LYS A 74 4.24 8.64 -3.58
N ILE A 75 4.23 9.66 -2.71
CA ILE A 75 4.63 9.48 -1.30
C ILE A 75 3.70 8.49 -0.61
N PHE A 76 2.40 8.61 -0.86
CA PHE A 76 1.43 7.73 -0.24
C PHE A 76 1.53 6.28 -0.74
N ALA A 77 1.72 6.09 -2.05
CA ALA A 77 1.93 4.77 -2.66
C ALA A 77 3.15 4.05 -2.09
N PHE A 78 4.28 4.75 -1.94
CA PHE A 78 5.46 4.21 -1.29
C PHE A 78 5.16 3.76 0.15
N ARG A 79 4.50 4.61 0.95
CA ARG A 79 4.15 4.28 2.34
C ARG A 79 3.19 3.10 2.43
N ALA A 80 2.20 3.03 1.55
CA ALA A 80 1.23 1.95 1.49
C ALA A 80 1.90 0.62 1.12
N ALA A 81 2.85 0.63 0.18
CA ALA A 81 3.62 -0.56 -0.19
C ALA A 81 4.46 -1.08 0.98
N GLU A 82 5.15 -0.21 1.71
CA GLU A 82 5.97 -0.58 2.87
C GLU A 82 5.12 -1.12 4.02
N ALA A 83 3.99 -0.47 4.31
CA ALA A 83 3.06 -0.88 5.35
C ALA A 83 2.41 -2.24 5.02
N ALA A 84 1.88 -2.40 3.81
CA ALA A 84 1.30 -3.66 3.35
C ALA A 84 2.34 -4.78 3.33
N GLY A 85 3.56 -4.51 2.89
CA GLY A 85 4.64 -5.49 2.89
C GLY A 85 5.06 -5.91 4.29
N THR A 86 5.07 -4.98 5.24
CA THR A 86 5.35 -5.31 6.65
C THR A 86 4.25 -6.17 7.26
N ALA A 87 2.98 -5.82 7.04
CA ALA A 87 1.85 -6.61 7.48
C ALA A 87 1.85 -8.02 6.86
N ALA A 88 2.13 -8.12 5.55
CA ALA A 88 2.17 -9.40 4.85
C ALA A 88 3.31 -10.31 5.32
N ARG A 89 4.52 -9.77 5.57
CA ARG A 89 5.61 -10.56 6.16
C ARG A 89 5.22 -11.09 7.53
N ARG A 90 4.66 -10.23 8.38
CA ARG A 90 4.22 -10.59 9.73
C ARG A 90 3.17 -11.70 9.68
N GLY A 91 2.13 -11.55 8.86
CA GLY A 91 1.12 -12.58 8.65
C GLY A 91 1.72 -13.89 8.12
N ALA A 92 2.65 -13.83 7.17
CA ALA A 92 3.29 -15.04 6.63
C ALA A 92 4.03 -15.82 7.72
N PHE A 93 4.73 -15.14 8.63
CA PHE A 93 5.40 -15.78 9.77
C PHE A 93 4.45 -16.40 10.79
N PHE A 94 3.21 -15.90 10.89
CA PHE A 94 2.19 -16.51 11.74
C PHE A 94 1.59 -17.76 11.10
N ILE A 95 1.45 -17.75 9.77
CA ILE A 95 0.78 -18.83 9.04
C ILE A 95 1.75 -19.95 8.68
N GLU A 96 2.93 -19.70 8.12
CA GLU A 96 3.74 -20.76 7.49
C GLU A 96 5.17 -20.85 8.03
N GLU A 97 5.78 -22.01 7.79
CA GLU A 97 7.20 -22.29 8.08
C GLU A 97 7.90 -22.92 6.87
N GLY A 98 9.22 -23.03 6.93
CA GLY A 98 10.03 -23.75 5.93
C GLY A 98 9.92 -23.17 4.50
N ASP A 99 9.79 -24.07 3.53
CA ASP A 99 9.80 -23.71 2.10
C ASP A 99 8.56 -22.91 1.71
N THR A 100 7.40 -23.21 2.29
CA THR A 100 6.14 -22.48 2.01
C THR A 100 6.25 -21.04 2.48
N LEU A 101 6.79 -20.80 3.69
CA LEU A 101 7.08 -19.45 4.18
C LEU A 101 8.02 -18.71 3.25
N THR A 102 9.11 -19.36 2.82
CA THR A 102 10.10 -18.76 1.92
C THR A 102 9.47 -18.34 0.58
N MET A 103 8.57 -19.17 0.04
CA MET A 103 7.80 -18.86 -1.17
C MET A 103 6.89 -17.64 -0.96
N ILE A 104 6.14 -17.58 0.14
CA ILE A 104 5.26 -16.45 0.46
C ILE A 104 6.08 -15.16 0.61
N LEU A 105 7.19 -15.20 1.35
CA LEU A 105 8.07 -14.03 1.55
C LEU A 105 8.67 -13.52 0.23
N SER A 106 8.97 -14.40 -0.73
CA SER A 106 9.35 -14.03 -2.10
C SER A 106 8.21 -13.30 -2.82
N GLY A 107 6.99 -13.83 -2.69
CA GLY A 107 5.76 -13.17 -3.15
C GLY A 107 5.60 -11.76 -2.57
N VAL A 108 5.77 -11.60 -1.25
CA VAL A 108 5.72 -10.29 -0.59
C VAL A 108 6.68 -9.31 -1.26
N ARG A 109 7.96 -9.68 -1.39
CA ARG A 109 8.99 -8.82 -2.00
C ARG A 109 8.63 -8.41 -3.43
N ARG A 110 8.05 -9.33 -4.21
CA ARG A 110 7.64 -9.08 -5.60
C ARG A 110 6.46 -8.11 -5.66
N PHE A 111 5.41 -8.35 -4.87
CA PHE A 111 4.16 -7.59 -4.97
C PHE A 111 4.19 -6.25 -4.22
N THR A 112 5.14 -6.05 -3.32
CA THR A 112 5.35 -4.75 -2.65
C THR A 112 6.43 -3.91 -3.32
N LYS A 113 7.06 -4.41 -4.38
CA LYS A 113 8.11 -3.67 -5.09
C LYS A 113 7.54 -2.37 -5.64
N TYR A 114 8.18 -1.26 -5.28
CA TYR A 114 7.81 0.07 -5.73
C TYR A 114 9.04 0.87 -6.17
N ASP A 115 8.94 1.57 -7.30
CA ASP A 115 9.97 2.50 -7.76
C ASP A 115 9.81 3.85 -7.07
N ALA A 116 10.60 4.05 -6.01
CA ALA A 116 10.63 5.27 -5.22
C ALA A 116 11.56 6.36 -5.78
N THR A 117 12.01 6.27 -7.05
CA THR A 117 12.91 7.27 -7.64
C THR A 117 12.38 8.69 -7.45
N GLY A 118 13.17 9.59 -6.86
CA GLY A 118 12.76 10.97 -6.61
C GLY A 118 11.82 11.19 -5.40
N LEU A 119 11.61 10.19 -4.53
CA LEU A 119 10.73 10.30 -3.36
C LEU A 119 11.11 11.47 -2.42
N LEU A 120 12.40 11.72 -2.20
CA LEU A 120 12.84 12.85 -1.37
C LEU A 120 12.44 14.20 -1.96
N ALA A 121 12.59 14.36 -3.28
CA ALA A 121 12.20 15.58 -3.98
C ALA A 121 10.67 15.76 -3.92
N ALA A 122 9.90 14.71 -4.15
CA ALA A 122 8.44 14.74 -4.00
C ALA A 122 8.02 15.17 -2.59
N LYS A 123 8.67 14.63 -1.55
CA LYS A 123 8.39 14.99 -0.16
C LYS A 123 8.69 16.45 0.14
N ARG A 124 9.81 16.98 -0.34
CA ARG A 124 10.18 18.40 -0.21
C ARG A 124 9.22 19.32 -0.97
N LEU A 125 8.80 18.93 -2.17
CA LEU A 125 7.82 19.69 -2.96
C LEU A 125 6.49 19.86 -2.21
N VAL A 126 5.95 18.75 -1.69
CA VAL A 126 4.70 18.77 -0.90
C VAL A 126 4.86 19.61 0.38
N ALA A 127 6.01 19.50 1.06
CA ALA A 127 6.30 20.28 2.25
C ALA A 127 6.35 21.79 1.95
N ASN A 128 7.06 22.20 0.90
CA ASN A 128 7.14 23.60 0.49
C ASN A 128 5.78 24.15 0.12
N GLY A 129 4.98 23.40 -0.67
CA GLY A 129 3.62 23.82 -1.01
C GLY A 129 2.72 23.99 0.21
N ALA A 130 2.86 23.13 1.23
CA ALA A 130 2.13 23.27 2.48
C ALA A 130 2.58 24.46 3.32
N CYS A 131 3.88 24.77 3.34
CA CYS A 131 4.42 25.96 4.01
C CYS A 131 3.98 27.25 3.32
N GLU A 132 3.96 27.29 1.99
CA GLU A 132 3.50 28.46 1.21
C GLU A 132 2.02 28.74 1.40
N ASP A 133 1.19 27.70 1.47
CA ASP A 133 -0.25 27.83 1.61
C ASP A 133 -0.70 27.95 3.10
N GLU A 134 0.18 27.64 4.06
CA GLU A 134 -0.06 27.56 5.51
C GLU A 134 -1.28 26.72 5.92
N LYS A 135 -1.63 25.73 5.09
CA LYS A 135 -2.81 24.88 5.28
C LYS A 135 -2.69 23.58 4.51
N TYR A 136 -3.74 22.76 4.57
CA TYR A 136 -3.85 21.59 3.71
C TYR A 136 -3.94 21.98 2.23
N ILE A 137 -2.97 21.54 1.43
CA ILE A 137 -2.76 21.94 0.02
C ILE A 137 -3.89 21.54 -0.96
N PHE A 138 -4.82 20.67 -0.56
CA PHE A 138 -5.99 20.28 -1.37
C PHE A 138 -7.32 20.78 -0.79
N SER A 139 -7.28 21.85 0.02
CA SER A 139 -8.48 22.63 0.42
C SER A 139 -9.12 23.34 -0.77
#